data_AF-A0A453T2X4-F1
#
_entry.id   AF-A0A453T2X4-F1
#
_cell.length_a   1.000
_cell.length_b   1.000
_cell.length_c   1.000
_cell.angle_alpha   90.00
_cell.angle_beta   90.00
_cell.angle_gamma   90.00
#
_symmetry.space_group_name_H-M   'P 1'
#
loop_
_entity.id
_entity.type
_entity.pdbx_description
1 polymer ?
#
loop_
_entity_poly.entity_id
_entity_poly.type
_entity_poly.pdbx_seq_one_letter_code
_entity_poly.pdbx_strand_id
1 'polypeptide(L)'
;MNIYIVGLNQLFDIEIDKVNKPTLPLASGEYSPAMGVAIVSVFAAMSFGLGWVVGSPPLFWALFISFVLGTAYSVNLPYFRWKRFAVVAALCILGVRAVIVQLAFFLHIQTFVFRRPAVFSKPLIFATAFMTFFSVVIALFKDIPDIEGDRIFGIQSFSVRLGQSKVFWTCVGLLEVAYGVAILMGVTSSSLWSKSLTL
;
A
#
# COMPACT_ATOMS: atom_id res chain seq x y z
N MET A 1 -5.43 9.18 -5.65
CA MET A 1 -4.03 9.09 -5.16
C MET A 1 -3.41 7.75 -5.51
N ASN A 2 -4.08 6.62 -5.29
CA ASN A 2 -3.53 5.29 -5.65
C ASN A 2 -3.07 5.20 -7.12
N ILE A 3 -3.89 5.67 -8.08
CA ILE A 3 -3.55 5.70 -9.52
C ILE A 3 -2.26 6.49 -9.78
N TYR A 4 -2.06 7.63 -9.12
CA TYR A 4 -0.81 8.38 -9.20
C TYR A 4 0.37 7.53 -8.72
N ILE A 5 0.28 6.93 -7.53
CA ILE A 5 1.39 6.19 -6.92
C ILE A 5 1.78 4.98 -7.77
N VAL A 6 0.82 4.14 -8.16
CA VAL A 6 1.11 2.91 -8.94
C VAL A 6 1.46 3.22 -10.38
N GLY A 7 0.85 4.25 -10.99
CA GLY A 7 1.18 4.67 -12.34
C GLY A 7 2.56 5.33 -12.42
N LEU A 8 2.92 6.13 -11.42
CA LEU A 8 4.27 6.71 -11.32
C LEU A 8 5.31 5.60 -11.17
N ASN A 9 5.01 4.57 -10.38
CA ASN A 9 5.89 3.42 -10.25
C ASN A 9 6.13 2.73 -11.62
N GLN A 10 5.06 2.44 -12.37
CA GLN A 10 5.18 1.85 -13.71
C GLN A 10 6.00 2.73 -14.68
N LEU A 11 5.81 4.07 -14.65
CA LEU A 11 6.56 4.99 -15.51
C LEU A 11 8.08 4.93 -15.31
N PHE A 12 8.54 4.72 -14.06
CA PHE A 12 9.97 4.61 -13.76
C PHE A 12 10.52 3.19 -13.89
N ASP A 13 9.65 2.20 -14.03
CA ASP A 13 9.99 0.78 -14.03
C ASP A 13 9.60 0.05 -15.33
N ILE A 14 9.29 0.78 -16.42
CA ILE A 14 8.88 0.21 -17.71
C ILE A 14 9.79 -0.96 -18.14
N GLU A 15 11.11 -0.79 -18.10
CA GLU A 15 12.05 -1.85 -18.51
C GLU A 15 12.08 -3.05 -17.55
N ILE A 16 11.81 -2.83 -16.26
CA ILE A 16 11.72 -3.90 -15.26
C ILE A 16 10.39 -4.65 -15.44
N ASP A 17 9.31 -3.91 -15.63
CA ASP A 17 7.95 -4.44 -15.80
C ASP A 17 7.78 -5.17 -17.13
N LYS A 18 8.56 -4.84 -18.19
CA LYS A 18 8.62 -5.67 -19.40
C LYS A 18 9.06 -7.12 -19.12
N VAL A 19 9.88 -7.32 -18.10
CA VAL A 19 10.33 -8.65 -17.66
C VAL A 19 9.32 -9.26 -16.70
N ASN A 20 8.97 -8.54 -15.63
CA ASN A 20 8.18 -9.09 -14.52
C ASN A 20 6.67 -9.12 -14.81
N LYS A 21 6.16 -8.12 -15.53
CA LYS A 21 4.73 -7.82 -15.69
C LYS A 21 4.42 -7.32 -17.11
N PRO A 22 4.72 -8.11 -18.17
CA PRO A 22 4.69 -7.66 -19.56
C PRO A 22 3.29 -7.22 -20.03
N THR A 23 2.23 -7.63 -19.34
CA THR A 23 0.84 -7.28 -19.66
C THR A 23 0.42 -5.90 -19.12
N LEU A 24 1.27 -5.20 -18.37
CA LEU A 24 0.94 -3.85 -17.88
C LEU A 24 0.89 -2.85 -19.05
N PRO A 25 -0.05 -1.89 -19.06
CA PRO A 25 -0.26 -1.02 -20.22
C PRO A 25 0.98 -0.26 -20.72
N LEU A 26 1.86 0.18 -19.80
CA LEU A 26 3.11 0.86 -20.16
C LEU A 26 4.21 -0.12 -20.59
N ALA A 27 4.22 -1.34 -20.05
CA ALA A 27 5.21 -2.38 -20.38
C ALA A 27 4.89 -3.04 -21.73
N SER A 28 3.60 -3.30 -22.00
CA SER A 28 3.10 -3.86 -23.26
C SER A 28 3.15 -2.85 -24.42
N GLY A 29 3.25 -1.55 -24.11
CA GLY A 29 3.21 -0.48 -25.09
C GLY A 29 1.80 -0.07 -25.52
N GLU A 30 0.75 -0.60 -24.89
CA GLU A 30 -0.63 -0.14 -25.11
C GLU A 30 -0.77 1.36 -24.79
N TYR A 31 -0.10 1.83 -23.73
CA TYR A 31 -0.01 3.25 -23.39
C TYR A 31 1.39 3.78 -23.68
N SER A 32 1.46 4.97 -24.29
CA SER A 32 2.73 5.68 -24.43
C SER A 32 3.18 6.24 -23.06
N PRO A 33 4.50 6.45 -22.84
CA PRO A 33 4.99 7.10 -21.62
C PRO A 33 4.37 8.49 -21.40
N ALA A 34 4.12 9.25 -22.48
CA ALA A 34 3.46 10.54 -22.40
C ALA A 34 2.02 10.43 -21.89
N MET A 35 1.27 9.42 -22.35
CA MET A 35 -0.07 9.13 -21.84
C MET A 35 -0.04 8.72 -20.36
N GLY A 36 0.93 7.88 -19.96
CA GLY A 36 1.13 7.54 -18.56
C GLY A 36 1.39 8.76 -17.68
N VAL A 37 2.28 9.67 -18.11
CA VAL A 37 2.56 10.94 -17.41
C VAL A 37 1.31 11.81 -17.31
N ALA A 38 0.52 11.92 -18.38
CA ALA A 38 -0.73 12.67 -18.36
C ALA A 38 -1.73 12.09 -17.34
N ILE A 39 -1.94 10.76 -17.35
CA ILE A 39 -2.83 10.07 -16.41
C ILE A 39 -2.40 10.33 -14.97
N VAL A 40 -1.14 10.06 -14.62
CA VAL A 40 -0.69 10.22 -13.23
C VAL A 40 -0.80 11.67 -12.77
N SER A 41 -0.49 12.64 -13.64
CA SER A 41 -0.56 14.07 -13.32
C SER A 41 -2.00 14.53 -13.10
N VAL A 42 -2.94 14.13 -13.97
CA VAL A 42 -4.36 14.44 -13.83
C VAL A 42 -4.92 13.82 -12.55
N PHE A 43 -4.65 12.54 -12.28
CA PHE A 43 -5.14 11.90 -11.07
C PHE A 43 -4.52 12.45 -9.78
N ALA A 44 -3.27 12.93 -9.82
CA ALA A 44 -2.67 13.66 -8.71
C ALA A 44 -3.40 14.99 -8.46
N ALA A 45 -3.59 15.79 -9.51
CA ALA A 45 -4.30 17.06 -9.43
C ALA A 45 -5.74 16.88 -8.93
N MET A 46 -6.49 15.93 -9.48
CA MET A 46 -7.85 15.59 -9.03
C MET A 46 -7.87 15.15 -7.56
N SER A 47 -6.87 14.38 -7.12
CA SER A 47 -6.79 13.94 -5.72
C SER A 47 -6.63 15.12 -4.77
N PHE A 48 -5.70 16.03 -5.08
CA PHE A 48 -5.51 17.24 -4.27
C PHE A 48 -6.70 18.20 -4.36
N GLY A 49 -7.29 18.35 -5.55
CA GLY A 49 -8.51 19.12 -5.74
C GLY A 49 -9.66 18.61 -4.86
N LEU A 50 -9.87 17.29 -4.81
CA LEU A 50 -10.86 16.68 -3.93
C LEU A 50 -10.52 16.91 -2.45
N GLY A 51 -9.25 16.71 -2.06
CA GLY A 51 -8.80 16.98 -0.68
C GLY A 51 -9.05 18.44 -0.26
N TRP A 52 -8.84 19.38 -1.18
CA TRP A 52 -9.09 20.81 -0.99
C TRP A 52 -10.58 21.14 -0.88
N VAL A 53 -11.40 20.67 -1.83
CA VAL A 53 -12.85 20.90 -1.84
C VAL A 53 -13.54 20.32 -0.60
N VAL A 54 -13.11 19.13 -0.16
CA VAL A 54 -13.64 18.52 1.07
C VAL A 54 -13.25 19.34 2.30
N GLY A 55 -12.09 20.01 2.29
CA GLY A 55 -11.66 20.89 3.39
C GLY A 55 -11.30 20.16 4.69
N SER A 56 -11.13 18.83 4.65
CA SER A 56 -10.80 18.03 5.83
C SER A 56 -9.29 17.89 6.01
N PRO A 57 -8.69 18.45 7.09
CA PRO A 57 -7.25 18.39 7.28
C PRO A 57 -6.68 16.96 7.34
N PRO A 58 -7.30 15.99 8.06
CA PRO A 58 -6.80 14.61 8.07
C PRO A 58 -6.73 14.00 6.67
N LEU A 59 -7.78 14.20 5.85
CA LEU A 59 -7.83 13.68 4.49
C LEU A 59 -6.75 14.33 3.62
N PHE A 60 -6.61 15.65 3.68
CA PHE A 60 -5.61 16.38 2.91
C PHE A 60 -4.19 15.91 3.25
N TRP A 61 -3.86 15.79 4.54
CA TRP A 61 -2.56 15.27 4.97
C TRP A 61 -2.32 13.83 4.54
N ALA A 62 -3.35 12.98 4.54
CA ALA A 62 -3.24 11.62 4.02
C ALA A 62 -2.81 11.61 2.55
N LEU A 63 -3.44 12.45 1.73
CA LEU A 63 -3.14 12.59 0.32
C LEU A 63 -1.73 13.15 0.12
N PHE A 64 -1.37 14.21 0.85
CA PHE A 64 -0.06 14.84 0.75
C PHE A 64 1.08 13.89 1.13
N ILE A 65 0.97 13.21 2.28
CA ILE A 65 2.00 12.27 2.73
C ILE A 65 2.08 11.08 1.77
N SER A 66 0.95 10.55 1.31
CA SER A 66 0.93 9.45 0.34
C SER A 66 1.56 9.85 -1.00
N PHE A 67 1.35 11.09 -1.44
CA PHE A 67 2.01 11.65 -2.62
C PHE A 67 3.52 11.68 -2.42
N VAL A 68 4.01 12.29 -1.34
CA VAL A 68 5.45 12.39 -1.04
C VAL A 68 6.10 11.01 -0.96
N LEU A 69 5.49 10.07 -0.21
CA LEU A 69 6.01 8.72 -0.07
C LEU A 69 5.99 7.95 -1.40
N GLY A 70 4.92 8.05 -2.18
CA GLY A 70 4.83 7.40 -3.50
C GLY A 70 5.83 7.94 -4.51
N THR A 71 6.08 9.25 -4.50
CA THR A 71 7.10 9.91 -5.31
C THR A 71 8.49 9.47 -4.88
N ALA A 72 8.79 9.53 -3.58
CA ALA A 72 10.10 9.15 -3.06
C ALA A 72 10.41 7.66 -3.25
N TYR A 73 9.39 6.83 -3.24
CA TYR A 73 9.48 5.40 -3.52
C TYR A 73 9.92 5.11 -4.96
N SER A 74 9.36 5.84 -5.95
CA SER A 74 9.48 5.51 -7.38
C SER A 74 10.55 6.32 -8.13
N VAL A 75 10.66 7.61 -7.87
CA VAL A 75 11.43 8.55 -8.70
C VAL A 75 12.94 8.27 -8.65
N ASN A 76 13.58 8.21 -9.81
CA ASN A 76 15.01 7.94 -9.96
C ASN A 76 15.89 9.20 -9.82
N LEU A 77 15.85 9.85 -8.65
CA LEU A 77 16.68 11.01 -8.30
C LEU A 77 17.61 10.67 -7.12
N PRO A 78 18.73 11.42 -6.92
CA PRO A 78 19.58 11.27 -5.74
C PRO A 78 18.74 11.36 -4.44
N TYR A 79 18.99 10.46 -3.49
CA TYR A 79 18.24 10.29 -2.23
C TYR A 79 16.80 9.75 -2.34
N PHE A 80 16.29 9.54 -3.55
CA PHE A 80 14.99 8.93 -3.83
C PHE A 80 15.16 7.50 -4.38
N ARG A 81 14.06 6.90 -4.88
CA ARG A 81 13.98 5.50 -5.30
C ARG A 81 14.16 4.51 -4.15
N TRP A 82 13.47 4.79 -3.05
CA TRP A 82 13.53 4.00 -1.82
C TRP A 82 13.15 2.53 -2.00
N LYS A 83 12.42 2.20 -3.06
CA LYS A 83 12.11 0.81 -3.43
C LYS A 83 13.36 -0.08 -3.61
N ARG A 84 14.54 0.50 -3.86
CA ARG A 84 15.82 -0.25 -3.92
C ARG A 84 16.21 -0.90 -2.60
N PHE A 85 15.77 -0.33 -1.48
CA PHE A 85 16.05 -0.84 -0.14
C PHE A 85 14.83 -1.57 0.39
N ALA A 86 14.90 -2.90 0.50
CA ALA A 86 13.76 -3.74 0.89
C ALA A 86 13.06 -3.27 2.18
N VAL A 87 13.82 -2.85 3.20
CA VAL A 87 13.26 -2.36 4.47
C VAL A 87 12.52 -1.04 4.27
N VAL A 88 13.10 -0.08 3.55
CA VAL A 88 12.45 1.22 3.31
C VAL A 88 11.21 1.05 2.44
N ALA A 89 11.27 0.17 1.43
CA ALA A 89 10.13 -0.20 0.60
C ALA A 89 8.97 -0.76 1.43
N ALA A 90 9.26 -1.69 2.34
CA ALA A 90 8.28 -2.26 3.25
C ALA A 90 7.70 -1.20 4.19
N LEU A 91 8.55 -0.33 4.77
CA LEU A 91 8.10 0.77 5.65
C LEU A 91 7.20 1.76 4.92
N CYS A 92 7.46 2.08 3.65
CA CYS A 92 6.58 2.93 2.85
C CYS A 92 5.21 2.28 2.63
N ILE A 93 5.18 1.00 2.28
CA ILE A 93 3.93 0.26 2.04
C ILE A 93 3.12 0.17 3.33
N LEU A 94 3.77 -0.19 4.45
CA LEU A 94 3.15 -0.24 5.77
C LEU A 94 2.64 1.13 6.21
N GLY A 95 3.49 2.16 6.13
CA GLY A 95 3.16 3.51 6.53
C GLY A 95 1.94 4.05 5.78
N VAL A 96 1.91 3.89 4.45
CA VAL A 96 0.77 4.34 3.64
C VAL A 96 -0.48 3.48 3.89
N ARG A 97 -0.40 2.17 3.68
CA ARG A 97 -1.59 1.30 3.67
C ARG A 97 -2.12 0.97 5.06
N ALA A 98 -1.25 0.73 6.03
CA ALA A 98 -1.67 0.30 7.35
C ALA A 98 -1.93 1.47 8.31
N VAL A 99 -1.14 2.54 8.21
CA VAL A 99 -1.20 3.63 9.19
C VAL A 99 -1.94 4.84 8.64
N ILE A 100 -1.43 5.45 7.57
CA ILE A 100 -1.96 6.71 7.04
C ILE A 100 -3.41 6.54 6.59
N VAL A 101 -3.71 5.53 5.77
CA VAL A 101 -5.08 5.29 5.29
C VAL A 101 -6.03 5.01 6.47
N GLN A 102 -5.66 4.13 7.40
CA GLN A 102 -6.55 3.77 8.50
C GLN A 102 -6.82 4.94 9.44
N LEU A 103 -5.76 5.63 9.89
CA LEU A 103 -5.88 6.73 10.84
C LEU A 103 -6.50 7.96 10.20
N ALA A 104 -6.10 8.35 8.99
CA ALA A 104 -6.58 9.59 8.40
C ALA A 104 -8.05 9.52 8.01
N PHE A 105 -8.52 8.38 7.49
CA PHE A 105 -9.95 8.20 7.19
C PHE A 105 -10.78 8.11 8.47
N PHE A 106 -10.27 7.45 9.51
CA PHE A 106 -10.93 7.46 10.82
C PHE A 106 -11.06 8.88 11.37
N LEU A 107 -9.96 9.65 11.36
CA LEU A 107 -9.94 11.02 11.83
C LEU A 107 -10.85 11.91 10.97
N HIS A 108 -10.86 11.75 9.65
CA HIS A 108 -11.78 12.44 8.75
C HIS A 108 -13.25 12.21 9.16
N ILE A 109 -13.65 10.95 9.35
CA ILE A 109 -15.02 10.65 9.75
C ILE A 109 -15.33 11.18 11.15
N GLN A 110 -14.45 10.98 12.14
CA GLN A 110 -14.72 11.39 13.51
C GLN A 110 -14.73 12.92 13.68
N THR A 111 -13.67 13.60 13.27
CA THR A 111 -13.47 15.01 13.60
C THR A 111 -14.12 15.95 12.59
N PHE A 112 -14.17 15.57 11.32
CA PHE A 112 -14.68 16.45 10.26
C PHE A 112 -16.15 16.17 9.95
N VAL A 113 -16.54 14.90 9.76
CA VAL A 113 -17.93 14.53 9.43
C VAL A 113 -18.82 14.54 10.68
N PHE A 114 -18.45 13.79 11.71
CA PHE A 114 -19.26 13.68 12.92
C PHE A 114 -19.00 14.77 13.97
N ARG A 115 -17.95 15.58 13.80
CA ARG A 115 -17.56 16.65 14.74
C ARG A 115 -17.35 16.15 16.18
N ARG A 116 -16.83 14.93 16.31
CA ARG A 116 -16.52 14.26 17.59
C ARG A 116 -15.03 14.29 17.89
N PRO A 117 -14.64 14.21 19.17
CA PRO A 117 -13.23 14.08 19.53
C PRO A 117 -12.63 12.79 18.95
N ALA A 118 -11.35 12.86 18.60
CA ALA A 118 -10.57 11.74 18.08
C ALA A 118 -10.24 10.72 19.17
N VAL A 119 -11.24 9.97 19.63
CA VAL A 119 -11.07 8.89 20.61
C VAL A 119 -10.77 7.60 19.87
N PHE A 120 -9.54 7.08 20.02
CA PHE A 120 -9.14 5.84 19.37
C PHE A 120 -9.91 4.66 19.95
N SER A 121 -10.71 4.04 19.09
CA SER A 121 -11.58 2.92 19.45
C SER A 121 -10.82 1.60 19.34
N LYS A 122 -11.24 0.58 20.09
CA LYS A 122 -10.70 -0.79 19.96
C LYS A 122 -10.78 -1.31 18.51
N PRO A 123 -11.88 -1.08 17.75
CA PRO A 123 -11.94 -1.44 16.33
C PRO A 123 -10.88 -0.75 15.46
N LEU A 124 -10.55 0.52 15.72
CA LEU A 124 -9.48 1.21 14.97
C LEU A 124 -8.13 0.56 15.22
N ILE A 125 -7.81 0.27 16.48
CA ILE A 125 -6.55 -0.38 16.87
C ILE A 125 -6.45 -1.75 16.21
N PHE A 126 -7.53 -2.54 16.29
CA PHE A 126 -7.61 -3.84 15.63
C PHE A 126 -7.42 -3.73 14.11
N ALA A 127 -8.17 -2.84 13.44
CA ALA A 127 -8.08 -2.67 11.99
C ALA A 127 -6.70 -2.19 11.56
N THR A 128 -6.07 -1.30 12.32
CA THR A 128 -4.71 -0.82 12.06
C THR A 128 -3.71 -1.96 12.21
N ALA A 129 -3.75 -2.72 13.31
CA ALA A 129 -2.86 -3.85 13.55
C ALA A 129 -3.02 -4.94 12.47
N PHE A 130 -4.27 -5.30 12.15
CA PHE A 130 -4.57 -6.26 11.09
C PHE A 130 -4.02 -5.79 9.75
N MET A 131 -4.26 -4.53 9.37
CA MET A 131 -3.75 -3.97 8.11
C MET A 131 -2.22 -3.86 8.10
N THR A 132 -1.56 -3.69 9.25
CA THR A 132 -0.09 -3.74 9.35
C THR A 132 0.41 -5.13 8.98
N PHE A 133 -0.11 -6.18 9.61
CA PHE A 133 0.26 -7.57 9.27
C PHE A 133 -0.04 -7.88 7.80
N PHE A 134 -1.24 -7.54 7.34
CA PHE A 134 -1.66 -7.77 5.96
C PHE A 134 -0.76 -7.04 4.96
N SER A 135 -0.32 -5.82 5.27
CA SER A 135 0.58 -5.04 4.41
C SER A 135 1.99 -5.63 4.33
N VAL A 136 2.49 -6.28 5.40
CA VAL A 136 3.75 -7.05 5.34
C VAL A 136 3.60 -8.18 4.34
N VAL A 137 2.49 -8.92 4.42
CA VAL A 137 2.23 -10.03 3.50
C VAL A 137 2.12 -9.55 2.05
N ILE A 138 1.43 -8.44 1.79
CA ILE A 138 1.39 -7.83 0.44
C ILE A 138 2.81 -7.48 -0.04
N ALA A 139 3.62 -6.88 0.82
CA ALA A 139 4.99 -6.48 0.47
C ALA A 139 5.88 -7.68 0.12
N LEU A 140 5.67 -8.84 0.75
CA LEU A 140 6.38 -10.08 0.43
C LEU A 140 5.80 -10.76 -0.83
N PHE A 141 4.48 -10.86 -0.94
CA PHE A 141 3.81 -11.50 -2.08
C PHE A 141 4.11 -10.79 -3.40
N LYS A 142 4.15 -9.45 -3.41
CA LYS A 142 4.43 -8.70 -4.64
C LYS A 142 5.83 -9.00 -5.19
N ASP A 143 6.79 -9.34 -4.33
CA ASP A 143 8.18 -9.59 -4.71
C ASP A 143 8.37 -11.02 -5.26
N ILE A 144 7.38 -11.91 -5.09
CA ILE A 144 7.45 -13.30 -5.59
C ILE A 144 7.48 -13.37 -7.13
N PRO A 145 6.52 -12.77 -7.87
CA PRO A 145 6.57 -12.78 -9.34
C PRO A 145 7.72 -11.92 -9.89
N ASP A 146 8.28 -11.02 -9.08
CA ASP A 146 9.29 -10.05 -9.52
C ASP A 146 10.74 -10.57 -9.44
N ILE A 147 10.96 -11.83 -9.02
CA ILE A 147 12.30 -12.42 -8.76
C ILE A 147 13.25 -12.30 -9.96
N GLU A 148 12.78 -12.57 -11.17
CA GLU A 148 13.64 -12.62 -12.36
C GLU A 148 14.15 -11.23 -12.73
N GLY A 149 13.24 -10.25 -12.82
CA GLY A 149 13.61 -8.84 -13.02
C GLY A 149 14.44 -8.31 -11.85
N ASP A 150 14.08 -8.62 -10.60
CA ASP A 150 14.87 -8.19 -9.44
C ASP A 150 16.32 -8.69 -9.54
N ARG A 151 16.52 -9.95 -9.95
CA ARG A 151 17.87 -10.53 -10.13
C ARG A 151 18.64 -9.81 -11.25
N ILE A 152 18.01 -9.58 -12.40
CA ILE A 152 18.63 -8.90 -13.55
C ILE A 152 19.06 -7.47 -13.19
N PHE A 153 18.22 -6.76 -12.44
CA PHE A 153 18.45 -5.37 -12.04
C PHE A 153 19.20 -5.23 -10.69
N GLY A 154 19.69 -6.33 -10.11
CA GLY A 154 20.51 -6.34 -8.89
C GLY A 154 19.76 -6.01 -7.59
N ILE A 155 18.43 -6.12 -7.59
CA ILE A 155 17.58 -5.89 -6.42
C ILE A 155 17.60 -7.13 -5.53
N GLN A 156 18.01 -6.96 -4.28
CA GLN A 156 18.17 -8.04 -3.31
C GLN A 156 16.91 -8.22 -2.45
N SER A 157 15.77 -8.54 -3.08
CA SER A 157 14.51 -8.78 -2.38
C SER A 157 14.52 -10.07 -1.56
N PHE A 158 13.57 -10.21 -0.61
CA PHE A 158 13.47 -11.41 0.22
C PHE A 158 13.23 -12.67 -0.62
N SER A 159 12.43 -12.56 -1.68
CA SER A 159 12.14 -13.63 -2.62
C SER A 159 13.38 -14.09 -3.40
N VAL A 160 14.27 -13.16 -3.76
CA VAL A 160 15.57 -13.48 -4.39
C VAL A 160 16.51 -14.20 -3.42
N ARG A 161 16.53 -13.80 -2.13
CA ARG A 161 17.45 -14.35 -1.12
C ARG A 161 17.02 -15.71 -0.55
N LEU A 162 15.74 -15.86 -0.24
CA LEU A 162 15.20 -17.05 0.44
C LEU A 162 14.58 -18.07 -0.52
N GLY A 163 14.27 -17.64 -1.75
CA GLY A 163 13.61 -18.45 -2.77
C GLY A 163 12.09 -18.35 -2.71
N GLN A 164 11.47 -18.42 -3.89
CA GLN A 164 10.03 -18.29 -4.13
C GLN A 164 9.17 -19.17 -3.20
N SER A 165 9.45 -20.48 -3.15
CA SER A 165 8.60 -21.43 -2.41
C SER A 165 8.56 -21.14 -0.91
N LYS A 166 9.71 -20.82 -0.31
CA LYS A 166 9.78 -20.50 1.13
C LYS A 166 9.03 -19.22 1.45
N VAL A 167 9.20 -18.17 0.62
CA VAL A 167 8.50 -16.90 0.83
C VAL A 167 6.99 -17.07 0.63
N PHE A 168 6.56 -17.81 -0.38
CA PHE A 168 5.15 -18.11 -0.62
C PHE A 168 4.48 -18.76 0.61
N TRP A 169 5.03 -19.86 1.11
CA TRP A 169 4.47 -20.55 2.28
C TRP A 169 4.56 -19.73 3.56
N THR A 170 5.60 -18.91 3.71
CA THR A 170 5.69 -17.94 4.83
C THR A 170 4.54 -16.94 4.76
N CYS A 171 4.24 -16.39 3.58
CA CYS A 171 3.12 -15.47 3.41
C CYS A 171 1.76 -16.12 3.68
N VAL A 172 1.56 -17.36 3.22
CA VAL A 172 0.33 -18.13 3.51
C VAL A 172 0.17 -18.31 5.01
N GLY A 173 1.20 -18.79 5.72
CA GLY A 173 1.16 -18.96 7.17
C GLY A 173 0.90 -17.65 7.92
N LEU A 174 1.50 -16.53 7.48
CA LEU A 174 1.24 -15.21 8.07
C LEU A 174 -0.22 -14.76 7.87
N LEU A 175 -0.82 -15.04 6.70
CA LEU A 175 -2.24 -14.76 6.46
C LEU A 175 -3.13 -15.63 7.32
N GLU A 176 -2.88 -16.94 7.41
CA GLU A 176 -3.64 -17.86 8.25
C GLU A 176 -3.62 -17.42 9.71
N VAL A 177 -2.45 -17.03 10.24
CA VAL A 177 -2.33 -16.47 11.59
C VAL A 177 -3.13 -15.17 11.72
N ALA A 178 -3.02 -14.24 10.77
CA ALA A 178 -3.73 -12.97 10.82
C ALA A 178 -5.26 -13.16 10.83
N TYR A 179 -5.78 -14.03 9.96
CA TYR A 179 -7.21 -14.37 9.93
C TYR A 179 -7.64 -15.17 11.16
N GLY A 180 -6.83 -16.13 11.63
CA GLY A 180 -7.10 -16.87 12.86
C GLY A 180 -7.22 -15.96 14.08
N VAL A 181 -6.31 -14.99 14.21
CA VAL A 181 -6.38 -13.95 15.26
C VAL A 181 -7.63 -13.09 15.09
N ALA A 182 -7.98 -12.70 13.86
CA ALA A 182 -9.19 -11.92 13.59
C ALA A 182 -10.47 -12.68 14.00
N ILE A 183 -10.56 -13.97 13.68
CA ILE A 183 -11.67 -14.84 14.09
C ILE A 183 -11.72 -14.95 15.62
N LEU A 184 -10.59 -15.22 16.27
CA LEU A 184 -10.52 -15.31 17.73
C LEU A 184 -10.98 -14.00 18.42
N MET A 185 -10.53 -12.86 17.89
CA MET A 185 -10.97 -11.53 18.35
C MET A 185 -12.48 -11.31 18.13
N GLY A 186 -13.03 -11.80 17.03
CA GLY A 186 -14.46 -11.74 16.73
C GLY A 186 -15.31 -12.57 17.71
N VAL A 187 -14.90 -13.80 18.01
CA VAL A 187 -15.58 -14.71 18.95
C VAL A 187 -15.49 -14.21 20.39
N THR A 188 -14.36 -13.61 20.77
CA THR A 188 -14.14 -13.07 22.13
C THR A 188 -14.71 -11.66 22.32
N SER A 189 -15.18 -11.01 21.25
CA SER A 189 -15.75 -9.66 21.27
C SER A 189 -16.98 -9.57 22.15
N SER A 190 -17.12 -8.50 22.95
CA SER A 190 -18.33 -8.27 23.76
C SER A 190 -19.56 -7.90 22.91
N SER A 191 -19.39 -7.65 21.62
CA SER A 191 -20.47 -7.31 20.69
C SER A 191 -21.14 -8.59 20.17
N LEU A 192 -22.44 -8.75 20.45
CA LEU A 192 -23.25 -9.88 19.97
C LEU A 192 -23.20 -10.01 18.44
N TRP A 193 -23.24 -8.89 17.72
CA TRP A 193 -23.13 -8.85 16.27
C TRP A 193 -21.80 -9.44 15.77
N SER A 194 -20.70 -9.07 16.41
CA SER A 194 -19.36 -9.59 16.09
C SER A 194 -19.29 -11.10 16.35
N LYS A 195 -19.89 -11.60 17.44
CA LYS A 195 -19.89 -13.03 17.74
C LYS A 195 -20.71 -13.83 16.73
N SER A 196 -21.94 -13.38 16.44
CA SER A 196 -22.86 -14.09 15.54
C SER A 196 -22.39 -14.17 14.08
N LEU A 197 -21.59 -13.21 13.62
CA LEU A 197 -21.02 -13.25 12.27
C LEU A 197 -19.73 -14.08 12.16
N THR A 198 -19.05 -14.33 13.28
CA THR A 198 -17.77 -15.03 13.30
C THR A 198 -17.91 -16.53 13.58
N LEU A 199 -19.04 -16.94 14.20
CA LEU A 199 -19.46 -18.33 14.41
C LEU A 199 -20.24 -18.85 13.21
#